data_AF-A0A5K0VN75-F1
#
_entry.id   AF-A0A5K0VN75-F1
#
_cell.length_a   1.000
_cell.length_b   1.000
_cell.length_c   1.000
_cell.angle_alpha   90.00
_cell.angle_beta   90.00
_cell.angle_gamma   90.00
#
_symmetry.space_group_name_H-M   'P 1'
#
loop_
_entity.id
_entity.type
_entity.pdbx_description
1 polymer ?
#
loop_
_entity_poly.entity_id
_entity_poly.type
_entity_poly.pdbx_seq_one_letter_code
_entity_poly.pdbx_strand_id
1 'polypeptide(L)'
;VGNRKLLLEGGVSIPLQAETYLAEMEEYAKTGILVAYDGAFIGILIVSDPLKREAAVVIEGLKKMGILPVMVTGDNLRTARSIAKE
;
A
#
# COMPACT_ATOMS: atom_id res chain seq x y z
N VAL A 1 0.30 -15.14 -5.10
CA VAL A 1 0.13 -14.10 -4.05
C VAL A 1 0.75 -12.81 -4.57
N GLY A 2 0.06 -11.68 -4.51
CA GLY A 2 0.61 -10.40 -4.96
C GLY A 2 -0.44 -9.30 -5.12
N ASN A 3 -0.13 -8.31 -5.95
CA ASN A 3 -1.01 -7.16 -6.20
C ASN A 3 -2.10 -7.47 -7.25
N ARG A 4 -3.02 -6.53 -7.46
CA ARG A 4 -4.13 -6.65 -8.42
C ARG A 4 -3.66 -7.04 -9.83
N LYS A 5 -2.59 -6.39 -10.32
CA LYS A 5 -2.05 -6.65 -11.65
C LYS A 5 -1.64 -8.11 -11.81
N LEU A 6 -0.91 -8.66 -10.84
CA LEU A 6 -0.46 -10.05 -10.87
C LEU A 6 -1.62 -11.05 -10.91
N LEU A 7 -2.70 -10.82 -10.13
CA LEU A 7 -3.85 -11.73 -10.11
C LEU A 7 -4.63 -11.68 -11.42
N LEU A 8 -4.84 -10.49 -11.98
CA LEU A 8 -5.54 -10.32 -13.26
C LEU A 8 -4.74 -10.94 -14.42
N GLU A 9 -3.42 -10.77 -14.43
CA GLU A 9 -2.53 -11.45 -15.41
C GLU A 9 -2.57 -12.97 -15.27
N GLY A 10 -2.79 -13.47 -14.04
CA GLY A 10 -3.02 -14.89 -13.76
C GLY A 10 -4.45 -15.39 -14.06
N GLY A 11 -5.32 -14.55 -14.61
CA GLY A 11 -6.71 -14.91 -14.93
C GLY A 11 -7.63 -15.04 -13.71
N VAL A 12 -7.21 -14.57 -12.53
CA VAL A 12 -7.99 -14.67 -11.30
C VAL A 12 -8.96 -13.50 -11.21
N SER A 13 -10.26 -13.80 -11.11
CA SER A 13 -11.27 -12.79 -10.81
C SER A 13 -11.26 -12.42 -9.33
N ILE A 14 -11.33 -11.11 -9.05
CA ILE A 14 -11.36 -10.58 -7.69
C ILE A 14 -12.79 -10.12 -7.40
N PRO A 15 -13.44 -10.61 -6.34
CA PRO A 15 -14.79 -10.17 -5.96
C PRO A 15 -14.85 -8.67 -5.65
N LEU A 16 -15.96 -8.01 -5.98
CA LEU A 16 -16.13 -6.57 -5.73
C LEU A 16 -15.97 -6.22 -4.24
N GLN A 17 -16.45 -7.08 -3.34
CA GLN A 17 -16.31 -6.88 -1.89
C GLN A 17 -14.84 -6.86 -1.46
N ALA A 18 -14.00 -7.71 -2.08
CA ALA A 18 -12.57 -7.77 -1.82
C ALA A 18 -11.85 -6.54 -2.38
N GLU A 19 -12.26 -6.06 -3.56
CA GLU A 19 -11.79 -4.79 -4.15
C GLU A 19 -12.08 -3.59 -3.25
N THR A 20 -13.32 -3.48 -2.74
CA THR A 20 -13.73 -2.40 -1.85
C THR A 20 -12.96 -2.43 -0.55
N TYR A 21 -12.87 -3.60 0.10
CA TYR A 21 -12.13 -3.74 1.35
C TYR A 21 -10.64 -3.44 1.18
N LEU A 22 -10.03 -3.87 0.07
CA LEU A 22 -8.64 -3.54 -0.24
C LEU A 22 -8.47 -2.02 -0.34
N ALA A 23 -9.35 -1.34 -1.08
CA ALA A 23 -9.29 0.11 -1.25
C ALA A 23 -9.41 0.86 0.08
N GLU A 24 -10.33 0.44 0.96
CA GLU A 24 -10.48 1.01 2.30
C GLU A 24 -9.20 0.84 3.12
N MET A 25 -8.59 -0.35 3.13
CA MET A 25 -7.36 -0.58 3.89
C MET A 25 -6.16 0.23 3.35
N GLU A 26 -6.07 0.41 2.03
CA GLU A 26 -5.05 1.24 1.39
C GLU A 26 -5.17 2.72 1.78
N GLU A 27 -6.39 3.22 2.04
CA GLU A 27 -6.60 4.57 2.58
C GLU A 27 -6.00 4.74 3.98
N TYR A 28 -5.97 3.68 4.78
CA TYR A 28 -5.33 3.64 6.10
C TYR A 28 -3.83 3.32 6.06
N ALA A 29 -3.15 3.58 4.93
CA ALA A 29 -1.72 3.32 4.75
C ALA A 29 -1.32 1.84 4.98
N LYS A 30 -2.26 0.90 4.76
CA LYS A 30 -1.96 -0.53 4.81
C LYS A 30 -1.72 -1.07 3.40
N THR A 31 -0.83 -2.04 3.30
CA THR A 31 -0.56 -2.75 2.05
C THR A 31 -1.35 -4.04 2.05
N GLY A 32 -2.29 -4.16 1.11
CA GLY A 32 -3.04 -5.39 0.92
C GLY A 32 -2.42 -6.29 -0.15
N ILE A 33 -2.25 -7.55 0.19
CA ILE A 33 -1.69 -8.59 -0.65
C ILE A 33 -2.80 -9.59 -0.96
N LEU A 34 -3.16 -9.71 -2.24
CA LEU A 34 -4.20 -10.62 -2.68
C LEU A 34 -3.65 -12.05 -2.80
N VAL A 35 -4.46 -13.00 -2.36
CA VAL A 35 -4.10 -14.43 -2.32
C VAL A 35 -5.06 -15.19 -3.23
N ALA A 36 -4.46 -16.02 -4.09
CA ALA A 36 -5.18 -16.93 -4.96
C ALA A 36 -4.55 -18.32 -4.89
N TYR A 37 -5.37 -19.35 -5.01
CA TYR A 37 -4.98 -20.75 -5.05
C TYR A 37 -5.78 -21.45 -6.16
N ASP A 38 -5.09 -22.21 -7.01
CA ASP A 38 -5.69 -22.97 -8.11
C ASP A 38 -6.63 -22.11 -9.01
N GLY A 39 -6.16 -20.91 -9.38
CA GLY A 39 -6.93 -19.97 -10.22
C GLY A 39 -8.07 -19.24 -9.52
N ALA A 40 -8.35 -19.53 -8.24
CA ALA A 40 -9.41 -18.89 -7.48
C ALA A 40 -8.85 -17.89 -6.45
N PHE A 41 -9.50 -16.73 -6.33
CA PHE A 41 -9.25 -15.80 -5.23
C PHE A 41 -9.68 -16.45 -3.91
N ILE A 42 -8.83 -16.40 -2.89
CA ILE A 42 -9.11 -17.01 -1.57
C ILE A 42 -9.04 -16.01 -0.41
N GLY A 43 -8.51 -14.81 -0.62
CA GLY A 43 -8.48 -13.79 0.44
C GLY A 43 -7.46 -12.69 0.26
N ILE A 44 -7.34 -11.86 1.30
CA ILE A 44 -6.43 -10.72 1.36
C ILE A 44 -5.62 -10.80 2.66
N LEU A 45 -4.31 -10.63 2.55
CA LEU A 45 -3.41 -10.40 3.68
C LEU A 45 -3.16 -8.90 3.79
N ILE A 46 -3.47 -8.31 4.94
CA ILE A 46 -3.23 -6.89 5.20
C ILE A 46 -1.97 -6.75 6.05
N VAL A 47 -1.01 -5.98 5.56
CA VAL A 47 0.26 -5.69 6.23
C VAL A 47 0.34 -4.19 6.47
N SER A 48 0.86 -3.78 7.62
CA SER A 48 1.13 -2.38 7.94
C SER A 48 2.58 -2.20 8.33
N ASP A 49 3.25 -1.22 7.73
CA ASP A 49 4.57 -0.75 8.15
C ASP A 49 4.41 0.67 8.73
N PRO A 50 4.31 0.81 10.07
CA PRO A 50 4.07 2.11 10.67
C PRO A 50 5.28 3.01 10.50
N LEU A 51 5.02 4.31 10.22
CA LEU A 51 6.08 5.31 10.19
C LEU A 51 6.84 5.35 11.52
N LYS A 52 8.17 5.50 11.43
CA LYS A 52 8.99 5.78 12.61
C LYS A 52 8.53 7.09 13.25
N ARG A 53 8.45 7.12 14.58
CA ARG A 53 7.99 8.30 15.34
C ARG A 53 8.79 9.56 15.00
N GLU A 54 10.07 9.40 14.67
CA GLU A 54 10.98 10.49 14.37
C GLU A 54 10.90 10.97 12.90
N ALA A 55 10.18 10.26 12.02
CA ALA A 55 10.19 10.52 10.57
C ALA A 55 9.73 11.95 10.24
N ALA A 56 8.65 12.42 10.87
CA ALA A 56 8.13 13.77 10.67
C ALA A 56 9.17 14.84 11.03
N VAL A 57 9.84 14.68 12.19
CA VAL A 57 10.86 15.62 12.67
C VAL A 57 12.07 15.64 11.75
N VAL A 58 12.50 14.48 11.25
CA VAL A 58 13.63 14.38 10.31
C VAL A 58 13.29 15.05 8.97
N ILE A 59 12.11 14.80 8.41
CA ILE A 59 11.67 15.41 7.15
C ILE A 59 11.56 16.93 7.29
N GLU A 60 11.03 17.43 8.41
CA GLU A 60 10.98 18.87 8.67
C GLU A 60 12.37 19.50 8.77
N GLY A 61 13.30 18.83 9.48
CA GLY A 61 14.69 19.26 9.59
C GLY A 61 15.38 19.37 8.22
N LEU A 62 15.24 18.35 7.38
CA LEU A 62 15.79 18.36 6.02
C LEU A 62 15.22 19.52 5.18
N LYS A 63 13.91 19.76 5.25
CA LYS A 63 13.26 20.89 4.55
C LYS A 63 13.81 22.24 5.02
N LYS A 64 14.01 22.43 6.33
CA LYS A 64 14.62 23.66 6.89
C LYS A 64 16.05 23.89 6.44
N MET A 65 16.78 22.83 6.12
CA MET A 65 18.14 22.89 5.56
C MET A 65 18.14 23.16 4.03
N GLY A 66 16.98 23.31 3.40
CA GLY A 66 16.85 23.48 1.94
C GLY A 66 17.02 22.17 1.15
N ILE A 67 16.99 21.02 1.82
CA ILE A 67 17.05 19.71 1.17
C ILE A 67 15.61 19.26 0.85
N LEU A 68 15.38 18.77 -0.37
CA LEU A 68 14.09 18.24 -0.80
C LEU A 68 14.01 16.73 -0.53
N PRO A 69 13.20 16.25 0.44
CA PRO A 69 13.02 14.82 0.67
C PRO A 69 12.11 14.22 -0.41
N VAL A 70 12.44 13.02 -0.87
CA VAL A 70 11.65 12.27 -1.86
C VAL A 70 11.36 10.87 -1.31
N MET A 71 10.09 10.45 -1.40
CA MET A 71 9.67 9.09 -1.04
C MET A 71 9.70 8.20 -2.28
N VAL A 72 10.36 7.05 -2.18
CA VAL A 72 10.38 6.01 -3.21
C VAL A 72 9.87 4.73 -2.57
N THR A 73 8.76 4.19 -3.09
CA THR A 73 8.14 2.96 -2.59
C THR A 73 7.65 2.09 -3.75
N GLY A 74 7.60 0.78 -3.52
CA GLY A 74 6.94 -0.20 -4.39
C GLY A 74 5.46 -0.42 -4.06
N ASP A 75 4.94 0.24 -3.02
CA ASP A 75 3.52 0.18 -2.66
C ASP A 75 2.64 0.84 -3.73
N ASN A 76 1.33 0.57 -3.64
CA ASN A 76 0.36 1.24 -4.50
C ASN A 76 0.28 2.75 -4.20
N LEU A 77 -0.29 3.49 -5.15
CA LEU A 77 -0.40 4.95 -5.07
C LEU A 77 -1.27 5.44 -3.90
N ARG A 78 -2.28 4.68 -3.47
CA ARG A 78 -3.17 5.10 -2.37
C ARG A 78 -2.44 5.03 -1.03
N THR A 79 -1.78 3.91 -0.75
CA THR A 79 -0.94 3.71 0.42
C THR A 79 0.16 4.76 0.48
N ALA A 80 0.89 4.97 -0.62
CA ALA A 80 1.95 5.98 -0.70
C ALA A 80 1.43 7.41 -0.43
N ARG A 81 0.25 7.77 -0.98
CA ARG A 81 -0.38 9.06 -0.72
C ARG A 81 -0.88 9.22 0.71
N SER A 82 -1.32 8.14 1.34
CA SER A 82 -1.74 8.16 2.73
C SER A 82 -0.53 8.43 3.64
N ILE A 83 0.56 7.66 3.45
CA ILE A 83 1.83 7.85 4.17
C ILE A 83 2.39 9.27 3.94
N ALA A 84 2.32 9.81 2.73
CA ALA A 84 2.84 11.15 2.44
C ALA A 84 2.04 12.31 3.08
N LYS A 85 0.81 12.06 3.54
CA LYS A 85 -0.03 13.03 4.26
C LYS A 85 0.19 13.01 5.77
N GLU A 86 0.76 11.94 6.29
CA GLU A 86 1.06 11.72 7.71
C GLU A 86 2.40 12.35 8.10
#